data_AF-A0A2K2RT88-F1
#
_entry.id   AF-A0A2K2RT88-F1
#
_cell.length_a   1.000
_cell.length_b   1.000
_cell.length_c   1.000
_cell.angle_alpha   90.00
_cell.angle_beta   90.00
_cell.angle_gamma   90.00
#
_symmetry.space_group_name_H-M   'P 1'
#
loop_
_entity.id
_entity.type
_entity.pdbx_description
1 polymer ?
#
loop_
_entity_poly.entity_id
_entity_poly.type
_entity_poly.pdbx_seq_one_letter_code
_entity_poly.pdbx_strand_id
1 'polypeptide(L)'
;MLPLPSEIDVRNADGLLPLIMYQARSGSEGPAQVMVLDLSATRFMDSQGVRLINDARRLLLPDTRVLLVALPESMACRVLEVTGLRRDVPVYDNLPEAMAA
;
A
#
# COMPACT_ATOMS: atom_id res chain seq x y z
N MET A 1 0.18 9.51 -3.60
CA MET A 1 -0.25 8.18 -4.08
C MET A 1 0.91 7.55 -4.84
N LEU A 2 1.15 6.26 -4.65
CA LEU A 2 2.13 5.47 -5.38
C LEU A 2 1.44 4.26 -6.03
N PRO A 3 1.37 4.18 -7.37
CA PRO A 3 0.94 2.96 -8.05
C PRO A 3 1.97 1.85 -7.84
N LEU A 4 1.50 0.68 -7.43
CA LEU A 4 2.32 -0.51 -7.28
C LEU A 4 2.32 -1.33 -8.58
N PRO A 5 3.40 -2.10 -8.84
CA PRO A 5 3.53 -2.87 -10.07
C PRO A 5 2.45 -3.94 -10.22
N SER A 6 2.37 -4.51 -11.42
CA SER A 6 1.43 -5.59 -11.72
C SER A 6 1.69 -6.88 -10.93
N GLU A 7 2.91 -7.07 -10.43
CA GLU A 7 3.33 -8.23 -9.63
C GLU A 7 4.14 -7.75 -8.43
N ILE A 8 3.91 -8.34 -7.27
CA ILE A 8 4.72 -8.12 -6.06
C ILE A 8 5.11 -9.47 -5.46
N ASP A 9 6.40 -9.75 -5.44
CA ASP A 9 6.95 -11.05 -5.01
C ASP A 9 8.33 -10.88 -4.36
N VAL A 10 8.99 -12.00 -4.06
CA VAL A 10 10.35 -12.01 -3.48
C VAL A 10 11.41 -11.30 -4.33
N ARG A 11 11.19 -11.13 -5.64
CA ARG A 11 12.17 -10.52 -6.55
C ARG A 11 12.14 -9.00 -6.48
N ASN A 12 10.98 -8.40 -6.25
CA ASN A 12 10.82 -6.95 -6.35
C ASN A 12 10.38 -6.27 -5.05
N ALA A 13 9.82 -7.00 -4.07
CA ALA A 13 9.27 -6.40 -2.86
C ALA A 13 10.31 -5.56 -2.08
N ASP A 14 11.53 -6.06 -1.94
CA ASP A 14 12.60 -5.36 -1.22
C ASP A 14 13.00 -4.04 -1.92
N GLY A 15 12.84 -3.96 -3.24
CA GLY A 15 13.09 -2.75 -4.03
C GLY A 15 11.98 -1.72 -3.93
N LEU A 16 10.76 -2.12 -3.58
CA LEU A 16 9.60 -1.22 -3.46
C LEU A 16 9.61 -0.42 -2.16
N LEU A 17 10.14 -0.98 -1.06
CA LEU A 17 10.13 -0.32 0.24
C LEU A 17 10.87 1.03 0.22
N PRO A 18 12.09 1.15 -0.33
CA PRO A 18 12.76 2.45 -0.49
C PRO A 18 11.96 3.46 -1.31
N LEU A 19 11.25 3.01 -2.35
CA LEU A 19 10.41 3.88 -3.17
C LEU A 19 9.20 4.41 -2.39
N ILE A 20 8.56 3.57 -1.58
CA ILE A 20 7.49 3.99 -0.67
C ILE A 20 8.02 5.03 0.33
N MET A 21 9.19 4.79 0.93
CA MET A 21 9.78 5.74 1.89
C MET A 21 10.14 7.07 1.24
N TYR A 22 10.72 7.03 0.04
CA TYR A 22 11.06 8.24 -0.72
C TYR A 22 9.81 9.05 -1.05
N GLN A 23 8.79 8.39 -1.60
CA GLN A 23 7.54 9.04 -2.02
C GLN A 23 6.77 9.64 -0.84
N ALA A 24 6.82 9.00 0.33
CA ALA A 24 6.31 9.61 1.54
C ALA A 24 7.11 10.89 1.84
N ARG A 25 8.43 10.83 2.03
CA ARG A 25 9.21 12.02 2.39
C ARG A 25 9.09 13.20 1.41
N SER A 26 8.97 12.94 0.11
CA SER A 26 8.85 14.00 -0.90
C SER A 26 7.49 14.70 -0.93
N GLY A 27 6.44 14.09 -0.37
CA GLY A 27 5.11 14.69 -0.23
C GLY A 27 4.87 15.37 1.12
N SER A 28 5.90 15.52 1.97
CA SER A 28 5.79 15.98 3.36
C SER A 28 5.79 17.51 3.47
N GLU A 29 4.76 18.18 2.94
CA GLU A 29 4.47 19.59 3.28
C GLU A 29 3.05 19.69 3.84
N GLY A 30 2.93 19.93 5.16
CA GLY A 30 1.64 20.08 5.87
C GLY A 30 1.42 19.08 7.02
N PRO A 31 0.36 19.28 7.84
CA PRO A 31 0.07 18.39 8.96
C PRO A 31 -0.58 17.08 8.53
N ALA A 32 -0.20 15.98 9.20
CA ALA A 32 -0.61 14.58 9.00
C ALA A 32 -0.49 14.05 7.56
N GLN A 33 0.41 13.09 7.36
CA GLN A 33 0.74 12.62 6.03
C GLN A 33 -0.11 11.41 5.62
N VAL A 34 -0.67 11.41 4.41
CA VAL A 34 -1.38 10.25 3.86
C VAL A 34 -0.55 9.63 2.73
N MET A 35 -0.21 8.36 2.86
CA MET A 35 0.46 7.55 1.85
C MET A 35 -0.50 6.52 1.28
N VAL A 36 -1.04 6.81 0.10
CA VAL A 36 -1.90 5.87 -0.65
C VAL A 36 -1.04 4.96 -1.51
N LEU A 37 -1.11 3.64 -1.29
CA LEU A 37 -0.53 2.61 -2.15
C LEU A 37 -1.63 2.03 -3.03
N ASP A 38 -1.48 2.16 -4.34
CA ASP A 38 -2.50 1.71 -5.30
C ASP A 38 -2.14 0.37 -5.91
N LEU A 39 -2.87 -0.67 -5.50
CA LEU A 39 -2.78 -2.05 -5.97
C LEU A 39 -3.78 -2.34 -7.10
N SER A 40 -4.47 -1.35 -7.65
CA SER A 40 -5.51 -1.57 -8.69
C SER A 40 -4.95 -2.24 -9.95
N ALA A 41 -3.67 -2.03 -10.26
CA ALA A 41 -2.98 -2.70 -11.35
C ALA A 41 -2.29 -4.02 -10.94
N THR A 42 -2.22 -4.34 -9.65
CA THR A 42 -1.53 -5.51 -9.10
C THR A 42 -2.37 -6.77 -9.29
N ARG A 43 -1.89 -7.64 -10.18
CA ARG A 43 -2.54 -8.91 -10.55
C ARG A 43 -1.97 -10.11 -9.82
N PHE A 44 -0.76 -9.99 -9.29
CA PHE A 44 -0.12 -11.02 -8.48
C PHE A 44 0.52 -10.39 -7.23
N MET A 45 0.28 -11.02 -6.09
CA MET A 45 0.91 -10.65 -4.82
C MET A 45 1.01 -11.88 -3.93
N ASP A 46 2.18 -12.15 -3.38
CA ASP A 46 2.39 -13.19 -2.38
C ASP A 46 2.55 -12.61 -0.96
N SER A 47 3.05 -13.42 -0.02
CA SER A 47 3.32 -12.97 1.35
C SER A 47 4.36 -11.85 1.44
N GLN A 48 5.23 -11.68 0.46
CA GLN A 48 6.22 -10.62 0.42
C GLN A 48 5.56 -9.26 0.19
N GLY A 49 4.48 -9.20 -0.60
CA GLY A 49 3.70 -7.96 -0.75
C GLY A 49 2.98 -7.57 0.56
N VAL A 50 2.48 -8.54 1.32
CA VAL A 50 1.88 -8.27 2.64
C VAL A 50 2.94 -7.79 3.63
N ARG A 51 4.12 -8.43 3.62
CA ARG A 51 5.26 -8.00 4.45
C ARG A 51 5.71 -6.58 4.09
N LEU A 52 5.80 -6.24 2.80
CA LEU A 52 6.13 -4.90 2.30
C LEU A 52 5.19 -3.84 2.87
N ILE A 53 3.88 -4.08 2.84
CA ILE A 53 2.89 -3.13 3.39
C ILE A 53 3.06 -2.96 4.90
N ASN A 54 3.27 -4.06 5.63
CA ASN A 54 3.52 -4.01 7.07
C ASN A 54 4.83 -3.28 7.42
N ASP A 55 5.90 -3.53 6.67
CA ASP A 55 7.18 -2.85 6.85
C ASP A 55 7.02 -1.35 6.54
N ALA A 56 6.28 -0.97 5.50
CA ALA A 56 6.00 0.43 5.20
C ALA A 56 5.27 1.13 6.36
N ARG A 57 4.22 0.52 6.92
CA ARG A 57 3.49 1.07 8.08
C ARG A 57 4.37 1.27 9.31
N ARG A 58 5.30 0.34 9.55
CA ARG A 58 6.19 0.39 10.71
C ARG A 58 7.30 1.43 10.55
N LEU A 59 7.77 1.63 9.32
CA LEU A 59 8.98 2.42 9.04
C LEU A 59 8.69 3.86 8.60
N LEU A 60 7.46 4.16 8.16
CA LEU A 60 7.03 5.53 7.90
C LEU A 60 6.98 6.35 9.20
N LEU A 61 6.92 7.67 9.06
CA LEU A 61 6.85 8.57 10.21
C LEU A 61 5.57 8.25 11.02
N PRO A 62 5.58 8.44 12.35
CA PRO A 62 4.43 8.12 13.21
C PRO A 62 3.11 8.74 12.78
N ASP A 63 3.17 9.93 12.17
CA ASP A 63 1.99 10.67 11.69
C ASP A 63 1.62 10.36 10.23
N THR A 64 2.27 9.38 9.60
CA THR A 64 1.95 8.92 8.25
C THR A 64 0.92 7.80 8.29
N ARG A 65 -0.29 8.06 7.79
CA ARG A 65 -1.33 7.05 7.57
C ARG A 65 -1.09 6.36 6.23
N VAL A 66 -1.05 5.04 6.23
CA VAL A 66 -1.01 4.23 5.00
C VAL A 66 -2.44 3.80 4.64
N LEU A 67 -2.85 4.07 3.41
CA LEU A 67 -4.12 3.60 2.84
C LEU A 67 -3.81 2.72 1.62
N LEU A 68 -4.62 1.70 1.39
CA LEU A 68 -4.51 0.87 0.20
C LEU A 68 -5.71 1.13 -0.72
N VAL A 69 -5.48 1.09 -2.02
CA VAL A 69 -6.53 0.95 -3.02
C VAL A 69 -6.38 -0.42 -3.67
N ALA A 70 -7.44 -1.22 -3.67
CA ALA A 70 -7.44 -2.52 -4.36
C ALA A 70 -8.81 -2.75 -4.98
N LEU A 71 -8.85 -3.10 -6.26
CA LEU A 71 -10.12 -3.38 -6.95
C LEU A 71 -10.86 -4.53 -6.26
N PRO A 72 -12.20 -4.44 -6.10
CA PRO A 72 -13.02 -5.55 -5.62
C PRO A 72 -12.75 -6.83 -6.42
N GLU A 73 -12.77 -7.98 -5.74
CA GLU A 73 -12.54 -9.31 -6.34
C GLU A 73 -11.18 -9.52 -7.02
N SER A 74 -10.27 -8.53 -6.97
CA SER A 74 -8.90 -8.69 -7.48
C SER A 74 -8.08 -9.65 -6.64
N MET A 75 -7.02 -10.21 -7.23
CA MET A 75 -6.08 -11.07 -6.51
C MET A 75 -5.45 -10.34 -5.32
N ALA A 76 -5.06 -9.07 -5.50
CA ALA A 76 -4.53 -8.25 -4.42
C ALA A 76 -5.55 -8.10 -3.29
N CYS A 77 -6.80 -7.77 -3.60
CA CYS A 77 -7.89 -7.70 -2.62
C CYS A 77 -8.04 -9.02 -1.84
N ARG A 78 -8.04 -10.16 -2.54
CA ARG A 78 -8.16 -11.48 -1.92
C ARG A 78 -6.99 -11.80 -0.98
N VAL A 79 -5.76 -11.47 -1.36
CA VAL A 79 -4.58 -11.66 -0.50
C VAL A 79 -4.68 -10.79 0.75
N LEU A 80 -5.11 -9.54 0.64
CA LEU A 80 -5.32 -8.64 1.78
C LEU A 80 -6.39 -9.19 2.74
N GLU A 81 -7.45 -9.81 2.23
CA GLU A 81 -8.49 -10.47 3.04
C GLU A 81 -7.96 -11.70 3.77
N VAL A 82 -7.35 -12.64 3.04
CA VAL A 82 -6.92 -13.94 3.59
C VAL A 82 -5.81 -13.77 4.62
N THR A 83 -4.92 -12.81 4.43
CA THR A 83 -3.85 -12.49 5.39
C THR A 83 -4.31 -11.63 6.56
N GLY A 84 -5.56 -11.15 6.54
CA GLY A 84 -6.12 -10.29 7.58
C GLY A 84 -5.66 -8.83 7.51
N LEU A 85 -4.83 -8.46 6.53
CA LEU A 85 -4.26 -7.11 6.42
C LEU A 85 -5.32 -6.01 6.31
N ARG A 86 -6.50 -6.31 5.74
CA ARG A 86 -7.65 -5.37 5.72
C ARG A 86 -8.14 -4.95 7.11
N ARG A 87 -7.81 -5.68 8.17
CA ARG A 87 -8.16 -5.33 9.55
C ARG A 87 -7.20 -4.30 10.15
N ASP A 88 -5.98 -4.24 9.62
CA ASP A 88 -4.91 -3.41 10.17
C ASP A 88 -4.68 -2.13 9.34
N VAL A 89 -5.13 -2.12 8.08
CA VAL A 89 -4.93 -1.02 7.13
C VAL A 89 -6.25 -0.71 6.42
N PRO A 90 -6.66 0.57 6.34
CA PRO A 90 -7.79 0.96 5.51
C PRO A 90 -7.54 0.56 4.05
N VAL A 91 -8.51 -0.14 3.46
CA VAL A 91 -8.49 -0.56 2.05
C VAL A 91 -9.76 -0.05 1.38
N TYR A 92 -9.58 0.74 0.33
CA TYR A 92 -10.64 1.33 -0.47
C TYR A 92 -10.72 0.62 -1.82
N ASP A 93 -11.93 0.57 -2.37
CA ASP A 93 -12.20 -0.12 -3.63
C ASP A 93 -11.82 0.74 -4.86
N ASN A 94 -11.64 2.04 -4.65
CA ASN A 94 -11.22 2.99 -5.68
C ASN A 94 -10.38 4.14 -5.13
N LEU A 95 -9.58 4.75 -6.01
CA LEU A 95 -8.68 5.84 -5.67
C LEU A 95 -9.40 7.12 -5.20
N PRO A 96 -10.49 7.58 -5.84
CA PRO A 96 -11.22 8.77 -5.39
C PRO A 96 -11.65 8.70 -3.92
N GLU A 97 -12.18 7.56 -3.45
CA GLU A 97 -12.57 7.39 -2.05
C GLU A 97 -11.37 7.41 -1.11
N ALA A 98 -10.26 6.75 -1.48
CA ALA A 98 -9.04 6.77 -0.66
C ALA A 98 -8.45 8.17 -0.50
N MET A 99 -8.53 8.99 -1.56
CA MET A 99 -8.02 10.36 -1.55
C MET A 99 -8.92 11.34 -0.77
N ALA A 100 -10.16 10.97 -0.48
CA ALA A 100 -11.13 11.78 0.25
C ALA A 100 -11.18 11.49 1.77
N ALA A 101 -10.40 10.51 2.25
CA ALA A 101 -10.41 10.02 3.63
C ALA A 101 -9.34 10.65 4.53
#